data_AF-A0A2H0LNA1-F1
#
_entry.id   AF-A0A2H0LNA1-F1
#
_cell.length_a   1.000
_cell.length_b   1.000
_cell.length_c   1.000
_cell.angle_alpha   90.00
_cell.angle_beta   90.00
_cell.angle_gamma   90.00
#
_symmetry.space_group_name_H-M   'P 1'
#
loop_
_entity.id
_entity.type
_entity.pdbx_description
1 polymer ?
#
loop_
_entity_poly.entity_id
_entity_poly.type
_entity_poly.pdbx_seq_one_letter_code
_entity_poly.pdbx_strand_id
1 'polypeptide(L)' 'MANKFTSFFSESKQELKRVSWPTRDELVQSTILVIVVTLIMAVFIGILDAIFSFLIRLLVG' A
#
# COMPACT_ATOMS: atom_id res chain seq x y z
N MET A 1 15.76 -15.39 35.34
CA MET A 1 14.68 -14.80 34.50
C MET A 1 15.22 -13.95 33.34
N ALA A 2 16.26 -13.12 33.54
CA ALA A 2 16.85 -12.28 32.49
C ALA A 2 17.37 -13.06 31.24
N ASN A 3 17.90 -14.27 31.42
CA ASN A 3 18.45 -15.08 30.30
C ASN A 3 17.40 -15.60 29.31
N LYS A 4 16.11 -15.67 29.68
CA LYS A 4 15.05 -16.10 28.76
C LYS A 4 14.75 -14.99 27.75
N PHE A 5 14.58 -13.75 28.21
CA PHE A 5 14.29 -12.60 27.35
C PHE A 5 15.40 -12.30 26.34
N THR A 6 16.67 -12.45 26.74
CA THR A 6 17.81 -12.30 25.82
C THR A 6 17.88 -13.44 24.80
N SER A 7 17.54 -14.67 25.18
CA SER A 7 17.41 -15.81 24.24
C SER A 7 16.28 -15.58 23.24
N PHE A 8 15.09 -15.14 23.69
CA PHE A 8 13.96 -14.83 22.82
C PHE A 8 14.30 -13.75 21.78
N PHE A 9 14.96 -12.66 22.18
CA PHE A 9 15.41 -11.63 21.24
C PHE A 9 16.46 -12.14 20.24
N SER A 10 17.35 -13.04 20.69
CA SER A 10 18.35 -13.66 19.83
C SER A 10 17.71 -14.60 18.80
N GLU A 11 16.73 -15.41 19.23
CA GLU A 11 15.96 -16.33 18.38
C GLU A 11 15.12 -15.56 17.36
N SER A 12 14.35 -14.54 17.78
CA SER A 12 13.58 -13.69 16.86
C SER A 12 14.47 -12.96 15.85
N LYS A 13 15.68 -12.53 16.24
CA LYS A 13 16.66 -11.93 15.31
C LYS A 13 17.20 -12.94 14.30
N GLN A 14 17.29 -14.23 14.64
CA GLN A 14 17.65 -15.29 13.68
C GLN A 14 16.50 -15.60 12.72
N GLU A 15 15.24 -15.58 13.18
CA GLU A 15 14.07 -15.76 12.31
C GLU A 15 13.88 -14.60 11.34
N LEU A 16 14.08 -13.36 11.80
CA LEU A 16 14.06 -12.16 10.95
C LEU A 16 15.11 -12.20 9.83
N LYS A 17 16.21 -12.95 9.99
CA LYS A 17 17.20 -13.18 8.93
C LYS A 17 16.75 -14.21 7.89
N ARG A 18 15.77 -15.05 8.21
CA ARG A 18 15.14 -15.99 7.25
C ARG A 18 14.05 -15.32 6.43
N VAL A 19 13.68 -14.07 6.75
CA VAL A 19 12.77 -13.28 5.92
C VAL A 19 13.45 -13.00 4.60
N SER A 20 12.86 -13.51 3.53
CA SER A 20 13.20 -13.20 2.15
C SER A 20 12.77 -11.76 1.86
N TRP A 21 13.64 -10.80 2.18
CA TRP A 21 13.40 -9.42 1.81
C TRP A 21 13.44 -9.29 0.29
N PRO A 22 12.41 -8.66 -0.31
CA PRO A 22 12.41 -8.41 -1.75
C PRO A 22 13.61 -7.55 -2.14
N THR A 23 14.08 -7.73 -3.37
CA THR A 23 15.21 -6.94 -3.87
C THR A 23 14.79 -5.48 -4.04
N ARG A 24 15.78 -4.56 -4.04
CA ARG A 24 15.50 -3.11 -4.21
C ARG A 24 14.72 -2.84 -5.49
N ASP A 25 14.97 -3.61 -6.54
CA ASP A 25 14.30 -3.47 -7.83
C ASP A 25 12.83 -3.92 -7.77
N GLU A 26 12.53 -5.02 -7.08
CA GLU A 26 11.15 -5.48 -6.85
C GLU A 26 10.33 -4.46 -6.05
N LEU A 27 10.95 -3.83 -5.06
CA LEU A 27 10.32 -2.76 -4.27
C LEU A 27 9.95 -1.55 -5.13
N VAL A 28 10.87 -1.12 -5.99
CA VAL A 28 10.65 0.01 -6.90
C VAL A 28 9.58 -0.34 -7.93
N GLN A 29 9.64 -1.52 -8.54
CA GLN A 29 8.63 -1.98 -9.51
C GLN A 29 7.23 -2.04 -8.89
N SER A 30 7.12 -2.61 -7.68
CA SER A 30 5.84 -2.69 -6.96
C SER A 30 5.30 -1.29 -6.62
N THR A 31 6.18 -0.36 -6.24
CA THR A 31 5.77 1.02 -5.94
C THR A 31 5.28 1.76 -7.18
N ILE A 32 5.99 1.60 -8.32
CA ILE A 32 5.58 2.20 -9.61
C ILE A 32 4.21 1.64 -10.03
N LEU A 33 4.01 0.33 -9.90
CA LEU A 33 2.74 -0.31 -10.22
C LEU A 33 1.59 0.29 -9.39
N VAL A 34 1.79 0.43 -8.07
CA VAL A 34 0.79 1.04 -7.18
C VAL A 34 0.49 2.47 -7.61
N ILE A 35 1.51 3.29 -7.90
CA ILE A 35 1.31 4.68 -8.36
C ILE A 35 0.44 4.73 -9.62
N VAL A 36 0.73 3.87 -10.60
CA VAL A 36 -0.02 3.80 -11.86
C VAL A 36 -1.49 3.43 -11.61
N VAL A 37 -1.73 2.37 -10.83
CA VAL A 37 -3.09 1.89 -10.53
C VAL A 37 -3.88 2.94 -9.74
N THR A 38 -3.25 3.57 -8.75
CA THR A 38 -3.89 4.64 -7.96
C THR A 38 -4.21 5.85 -8.83
N LEU A 39 -3.33 6.23 -9.76
CA LEU A 39 -3.59 7.35 -10.69
C LEU A 39 -4.82 7.06 -11.57
N ILE A 40 -4.90 5.85 -12.13
CA ILE A 40 -6.05 5.43 -12.94
C ILE A 40 -7.34 5.49 -12.12
N MET A 41 -7.30 4.98 -10.88
CA MET A 41 -8.48 4.98 -10.01
C MET A 41 -8.90 6.40 -9.60
N ALA A 42 -7.94 7.29 -9.34
CA ALA A 42 -8.22 8.69 -9.04
C ALA A 42 -8.90 9.41 -10.21
N VAL A 43 -8.41 9.19 -11.44
CA VAL A 43 -9.05 9.75 -12.64
C VAL A 43 -10.47 9.20 -12.83
N PHE A 44 -10.64 7.89 -12.66
CA PHE A 44 -11.96 7.25 -12.79
C PHE A 44 -12.97 7.82 -11.79
N ILE A 45 -12.61 7.89 -10.51
CA ILE A 45 -13.47 8.46 -9.47
C ILE A 45 -13.75 9.94 -9.76
N GLY A 46 -12.75 10.72 -10.14
CA GLY A 46 -12.93 12.14 -10.47
C GLY A 46 -13.89 12.38 -11.62
N ILE A 47 -13.89 11.51 -12.65
CA ILE A 47 -14.88 11.57 -13.74
C ILE A 47 -16.28 11.24 -13.21
N LEU A 48 -16.43 10.21 -12.39
CA LEU A 48 -17.72 9.86 -11.80
C LEU A 48 -18.28 10.99 -10.93
N ASP A 49 -17.45 11.61 -10.10
CA ASP A 49 -17.84 12.74 -9.25
C ASP A 49 -18.31 13.93 -10.09
N ALA A 50 -17.65 14.20 -11.22
CA ALA A 50 -18.06 15.26 -12.14
C ALA A 50 -19.42 14.96 -12.79
N ILE A 51 -19.64 13.72 -13.23
CA ILE A 51 -20.91 13.27 -13.82
C ILE A 51 -22.03 13.38 -12.78
N PHE A 52 -21.82 12.88 -11.56
CA PHE A 52 -22.82 12.94 -10.50
C PHE A 52 -23.10 14.39 -10.09
N SER A 53 -22.08 15.23 -9.97
CA SER A 53 -22.26 16.66 -9.69
C SER A 53 -23.09 17.36 -10.77
N PHE A 54 -22.89 17.00 -12.04
CA PHE A 54 -23.70 17.53 -13.15
C PHE A 54 -25.15 17.04 -13.09
N LEU A 55 -25.36 15.73 -12.88
CA LEU A 55 -26.71 15.14 -12.78
C LEU A 55 -27.50 15.70 -11.60
N ILE A 56 -26.86 15.84 -10.43
CA ILE A 56 -27.51 16.42 -9.24
C ILE A 56 -27.87 17.89 -9.49
N ARG A 57 -26.99 18.67 -10.12
CA ARG A 57 -27.29 20.07 -10.50
C ARG A 57 -28.46 20.17 -11.47
N LEU A 58 -28.62 19.23 -12.40
CA LEU A 58 -29.73 19.19 -13.34
C LEU A 58 -31.07 18.80 -12.68
N LEU A 59 -31.01 18.02 -11.60
CA LEU A 59 -32.21 17.47 -10.94
C LEU A 59 -32.69 18.37 -9.79
N VAL A 60 -31.77 19.03 -9.10
CA VAL A 60 -32.05 19.93 -7.97
C VAL A 60 -32.18 21.40 -8.41
N GLY A 61 -31.51 21.78 -9.51
CA GLY A 61 -31.70 23.08 -10.17
C GLY A 61 -32.89 23.04 -11.12
#